data_AF-A0A942N1V9-F1
#
_entry.id   AF-A0A942N1V9-F1
#
_cell.length_a   1.000
_cell.length_b   1.000
_cell.length_c   1.000
_cell.angle_alpha   90.00
_cell.angle_beta   90.00
_cell.angle_gamma   90.00
#
_symmetry.space_group_name_H-M   'P 1'
#
loop_
_entity.id
_entity.type
_entity.pdbx_description
1 polymer ?
#
loop_
_entity_poly.entity_id
_entity_poly.type
_entity_poly.pdbx_seq_one_letter_code
_entity_poly.pdbx_strand_id
1 'polypeptide(L)'
;MSDGVLYSNSKRWEELEKSILWVVKKYCPPQSRRASERVDVSSFYPDLGLSPSMIQEMVVEECKAEAVVTIENLTSFYQYVYDGPDNHLVIYLGGYHNRPRRLILTKIWEFFKAQNSPTPFYHWGDMDLGGFRIWNHLCQKTGISVKPLMMDEETYLGHISRGQIMDDGYLKKLAELLENPSYGPLHRLIYLMLEKGIKIEQETVNIYNNINIQK
;
A
#
# COMPACT_ATOMS: atom_id res chain seq x y z
N MET A 1 -49.11 1.48 -12.51
CA MET A 1 -48.65 2.31 -13.63
C MET A 1 -47.86 3.44 -13.00
N SER A 2 -46.57 3.19 -12.75
CA SER A 2 -45.45 3.46 -13.65
C SER A 2 -45.12 4.94 -13.64
N ASP A 3 -43.93 5.26 -13.15
CA ASP A 3 -43.00 6.27 -13.68
C ASP A 3 -41.70 6.09 -12.87
N GLY A 4 -40.55 5.66 -13.38
CA GLY A 4 -40.05 5.80 -14.74
C GLY A 4 -38.97 6.88 -14.76
N VAL A 5 -37.71 6.43 -14.81
CA VAL A 5 -36.52 7.18 -15.25
C VAL A 5 -35.82 8.08 -14.20
N LEU A 6 -34.96 7.44 -13.38
CA LEU A 6 -33.86 8.08 -12.64
C LEU A 6 -32.56 8.07 -13.46
N TYR A 7 -32.54 8.62 -14.68
CA TYR A 7 -31.28 8.91 -15.39
C TYR A 7 -31.51 9.98 -16.45
N SER A 8 -31.30 11.25 -16.10
CA SER A 8 -30.80 12.25 -17.07
C SER A 8 -30.46 13.54 -16.33
N ASN A 9 -29.18 13.69 -15.96
CA ASN A 9 -28.49 14.99 -16.00
C ASN A 9 -27.00 14.78 -15.76
N SER A 10 -26.33 14.13 -16.71
CA SER A 10 -24.87 14.03 -16.77
C SER A 10 -24.18 15.40 -16.92
N LYS A 11 -24.90 16.42 -17.39
CA LYS A 11 -24.37 17.79 -17.53
C LYS A 11 -24.12 18.51 -16.21
N ARG A 12 -24.90 18.22 -15.15
CA ARG A 12 -24.71 18.87 -13.83
C ARG A 12 -23.46 18.34 -13.12
N TRP A 13 -23.09 17.09 -13.38
CA TRP A 13 -21.86 16.48 -12.86
C TRP A 13 -20.61 16.98 -13.61
N GLU A 14 -20.67 17.17 -14.93
CA GLU A 14 -19.56 17.75 -15.70
C GLU A 14 -19.24 19.21 -15.33
N GLU A 15 -20.22 20.02 -14.89
CA GLU A 15 -19.99 21.40 -14.43
C GLU A 15 -19.36 21.46 -13.02
N LEU A 16 -19.69 20.51 -12.15
CA LEU A 16 -19.09 20.39 -10.81
C LEU A 16 -17.67 19.83 -10.86
N GLU A 17 -17.39 18.85 -11.72
CA GLU A 17 -16.02 18.36 -11.94
C GLU A 17 -15.09 19.47 -12.42
N LYS A 18 -15.56 20.34 -13.34
CA LYS A 18 -14.77 21.48 -13.83
C LYS A 18 -14.51 22.51 -12.74
N SER A 19 -15.38 22.66 -11.75
CA SER A 19 -15.19 23.61 -10.65
C SER A 19 -14.26 23.08 -9.55
N ILE A 20 -14.23 21.76 -9.33
CA ILE A 20 -13.36 21.12 -8.33
C ILE A 20 -11.92 20.93 -8.86
N LEU A 21 -11.76 20.71 -10.18
CA LEU A 21 -10.44 20.62 -10.82
C LEU A 21 -9.57 21.88 -10.71
N TRP A 22 -10.14 23.05 -10.41
CA TRP A 22 -9.39 24.30 -10.25
C TRP A 22 -8.77 24.50 -8.86
N VAL A 23 -9.22 23.80 -7.83
CA VAL A 23 -8.79 24.07 -6.44
C VAL A 23 -7.36 23.54 -6.13
N VAL A 24 -6.78 22.69 -7.00
CA VAL A 24 -5.37 22.23 -6.84
C VAL A 24 -4.46 22.70 -7.98
N LYS A 25 -4.96 23.48 -8.93
CA LYS A 25 -4.11 24.21 -9.90
C LYS A 25 -3.77 25.60 -9.35
N LYS A 26 -3.37 25.68 -8.08
CA LYS A 26 -3.01 26.92 -7.40
C LYS A 26 -2.00 27.64 -8.28
N TYR A 27 -2.44 28.78 -8.80
CA TYR A 27 -1.65 29.77 -9.52
C TYR A 27 -0.47 30.14 -8.62
N CYS A 28 0.68 29.49 -8.80
CA CYS A 28 1.93 30.04 -8.32
C CYS A 28 2.39 30.97 -9.45
N PRO A 29 2.38 32.31 -9.26
CA PRO A 29 2.95 33.19 -10.27
C PRO A 29 4.38 32.70 -10.56
N PRO A 30 4.92 32.87 -11.78
CA PRO A 30 6.30 32.52 -12.10
C PRO A 30 7.26 33.50 -11.39
N GLN A 31 7.27 33.46 -10.06
CA GLN A 31 8.28 34.08 -9.22
C GLN A 31 9.33 33.00 -9.01
N SER A 32 10.24 32.95 -9.98
CA SER A 32 11.49 32.20 -9.95
C SER A 32 11.37 30.68 -9.90
N ARG A 33 11.91 30.04 -10.96
CA ARG A 33 12.73 28.85 -10.72
C ARG A 33 13.85 29.27 -9.75
N ARG A 34 13.70 29.06 -8.43
CA ARG A 34 14.76 28.92 -7.40
C ARG A 34 14.24 29.22 -5.98
N ALA A 35 13.81 28.17 -5.28
CA ALA A 35 14.21 27.82 -3.93
C ALA A 35 13.82 26.36 -3.71
N SER A 36 14.69 25.53 -3.14
CA SER A 36 14.31 24.22 -2.62
C SER A 36 13.41 24.43 -1.41
N GLU A 37 12.11 24.62 -1.63
CA GLU A 37 11.15 24.73 -0.52
C GLU A 37 11.03 23.37 0.16
N ARG A 38 11.29 23.36 1.46
CA ARG A 38 11.03 22.20 2.31
C ARG A 38 9.54 22.10 2.53
N VAL A 39 8.97 20.95 2.17
CA VAL A 39 7.56 20.64 2.45
C VAL A 39 7.54 19.60 3.56
N ASP A 40 6.98 19.99 4.70
CA ASP A 40 6.68 19.05 5.77
C ASP A 40 5.42 18.25 5.41
N VAL A 41 5.61 17.00 5.00
CA VAL A 41 4.51 16.10 4.62
C VAL A 41 3.67 15.64 5.82
N SER A 42 4.18 15.76 7.05
CA SER A 42 3.42 15.39 8.26
C SER A 42 2.30 16.39 8.60
N SER A 43 2.35 17.58 8.00
CA SER A 43 1.30 18.60 8.14
C SER A 43 0.01 18.27 7.37
N PHE A 44 -0.01 17.18 6.57
CA PHE A 44 -1.16 16.73 5.80
C PHE A 44 -1.80 15.52 6.47
N TYR A 45 -3.13 15.58 6.68
CA TYR A 45 -3.91 14.51 7.28
C TYR A 45 -5.28 14.40 6.59
N PRO A 46 -5.79 13.19 6.28
CA PRO A 46 -5.19 11.88 6.60
C PRO A 46 -4.06 11.44 5.66
N ASP A 47 -3.92 12.05 4.49
CA ASP A 47 -2.93 11.67 3.49
C ASP A 47 -2.53 12.84 2.55
N LEU A 48 -1.55 12.56 1.67
CA LEU A 48 -1.08 13.49 0.64
C LEU A 48 -0.85 12.74 -0.69
N GLY A 49 -1.53 13.19 -1.74
CA GLY A 49 -1.28 12.72 -3.11
C GLY A 49 -0.09 13.41 -3.75
N LEU A 50 0.92 12.63 -4.18
CA LEU A 50 2.09 13.13 -4.91
C LEU A 50 2.03 12.72 -6.38
N SER A 51 2.20 13.68 -7.29
CA SER A 51 2.27 13.39 -8.71
C SER A 51 3.62 12.72 -9.09
N PRO A 52 3.68 11.96 -10.19
CA PRO A 52 4.95 11.40 -10.67
C PRO A 52 6.06 12.42 -10.88
N SER A 53 5.73 13.63 -11.36
CA SER A 53 6.72 14.70 -11.56
C SER A 53 7.25 15.25 -10.25
N MET A 54 6.39 15.41 -9.23
CA MET A 54 6.83 15.76 -7.88
C MET A 54 7.76 14.70 -7.31
N ILE A 55 7.40 13.41 -7.43
CA ILE A 55 8.23 12.30 -6.96
C ILE A 55 9.60 12.29 -7.65
N GLN A 56 9.65 12.65 -8.94
CA GLN A 56 10.90 12.69 -9.68
C GLN A 56 11.85 13.77 -9.17
N GLU A 57 11.35 14.97 -8.88
CA GLU A 57 12.16 16.13 -8.51
C GLU A 57 12.46 16.23 -7.01
N MET A 58 11.59 15.68 -6.16
CA MET A 58 11.75 15.82 -4.70
C MET A 58 12.91 14.98 -4.15
N VAL A 59 13.44 15.41 -3.00
CA VAL A 59 14.46 14.68 -2.23
C VAL A 59 13.94 14.54 -0.80
N VAL A 60 14.23 13.40 -0.16
CA VAL A 60 13.94 13.20 1.25
C VAL A 60 15.06 13.84 2.06
N GLU A 61 14.77 14.95 2.74
CA GLU A 61 15.75 15.65 3.57
C GLU A 61 15.73 15.21 5.04
N GLU A 62 14.55 14.87 5.56
CA GLU A 62 14.34 14.39 6.93
C GLU A 62 13.19 13.37 6.95
N CYS A 63 13.37 12.28 7.69
CA CYS A 63 12.31 11.32 7.97
C CYS A 63 12.60 10.64 9.31
N LYS A 64 11.68 10.76 10.26
CA LYS A 64 11.79 10.17 11.61
C LYS A 64 10.96 8.91 11.79
N ALA A 65 10.42 8.36 10.69
CA ALA A 65 9.58 7.18 10.78
C ALA A 65 10.37 5.98 11.31
N GLU A 66 9.78 5.27 12.26
CA GLU A 66 10.34 4.04 12.84
C GLU A 66 10.10 2.82 11.95
N ALA A 67 9.15 2.91 11.01
CA ALA A 67 8.97 1.92 9.96
C ALA A 67 8.36 2.57 8.70
N VAL A 68 8.58 1.93 7.55
CA VAL A 68 7.89 2.27 6.29
C VAL A 68 6.97 1.12 5.93
N VAL A 69 5.69 1.38 5.72
CA VAL A 69 4.67 0.37 5.43
C VAL A 69 4.04 0.67 4.08
N THR A 70 4.07 -0.29 3.17
CA THR A 70 3.34 -0.20 1.90
C THR A 70 2.04 -0.99 1.99
N ILE A 71 0.94 -0.40 1.52
CA ILE A 71 -0.40 -1.01 1.60
C ILE A 71 -1.06 -1.00 0.22
N GLU A 72 -1.58 -2.15 -0.20
CA GLU A 72 -2.22 -2.28 -1.52
C GLU A 72 -3.61 -1.65 -1.59
N ASN A 73 -4.50 -2.01 -0.65
CA ASN A 73 -5.91 -1.66 -0.67
C ASN A 73 -6.19 -0.31 0.02
N LEU A 74 -7.07 0.52 -0.55
CA LEU A 74 -7.34 1.87 -0.03
C LEU A 74 -8.08 1.86 1.31
N THR A 75 -9.05 0.96 1.48
CA THR A 75 -9.80 0.77 2.73
C THR A 75 -8.84 0.38 3.86
N SER A 76 -7.95 -0.58 3.59
CA SER A 76 -6.94 -1.07 4.54
C SER A 76 -5.87 -0.02 4.83
N PHE A 77 -5.54 0.82 3.84
CA PHE A 77 -4.64 1.95 4.04
C PHE A 77 -5.20 2.92 5.08
N TYR A 78 -6.46 3.35 4.92
CA TYR A 78 -7.07 4.25 5.90
C TYR A 78 -7.24 3.60 7.27
N GLN A 79 -7.60 2.32 7.33
CA GLN A 79 -7.64 1.58 8.59
C GLN A 79 -6.29 1.62 9.31
N TYR A 80 -5.18 1.39 8.58
CA TYR A 80 -3.84 1.47 9.17
C TYR A 80 -3.45 2.89 9.57
N VAL A 81 -3.82 3.90 8.79
CA VAL A 81 -3.55 5.31 9.11
C VAL A 81 -4.28 5.74 10.38
N TYR A 82 -5.50 5.24 10.62
CA TYR A 82 -6.29 5.63 11.80
C TYR A 82 -6.01 4.78 13.04
N ASP A 83 -5.78 3.47 12.88
CA ASP A 83 -5.68 2.52 13.99
C ASP A 83 -4.25 1.99 14.22
N GLY A 84 -3.33 2.29 13.31
CA GLY A 84 -1.94 1.85 13.34
C GLY A 84 -1.01 2.73 14.17
N PRO A 85 0.30 2.43 14.18
CA PRO A 85 1.28 3.24 14.90
C PRO A 85 1.52 4.62 14.23
N ASP A 86 1.43 5.69 15.01
CA ASP A 86 1.60 7.08 14.56
C ASP A 86 3.02 7.39 14.04
N ASN A 87 4.00 6.56 14.38
CA ASN A 87 5.41 6.71 14.02
C ASN A 87 5.79 5.98 12.71
N HIS A 88 4.81 5.45 11.98
CA HIS A 88 5.04 4.76 10.71
C HIS A 88 4.78 5.67 9.50
N LEU A 89 5.64 5.60 8.49
CA LEU A 89 5.38 6.19 7.18
C LEU A 89 4.61 5.19 6.32
N VAL A 90 3.34 5.51 6.01
CA VAL A 90 2.45 4.62 5.25
C VAL A 90 2.34 5.08 3.81
N ILE A 91 2.49 4.16 2.85
CA ILE A 91 2.44 4.43 1.42
C ILE A 91 1.36 3.56 0.78
N TYR A 92 0.32 4.20 0.26
CA TYR A 92 -0.70 3.54 -0.54
C TYR A 92 -0.20 3.19 -1.95
N LEU A 93 -0.41 1.95 -2.38
CA LEU A 93 0.02 1.43 -3.68
C LEU A 93 -1.10 1.37 -4.72
N GLY A 94 -2.34 1.06 -4.36
CA GLY A 94 -3.45 0.93 -5.32
C GLY A 94 -3.15 -0.05 -6.46
N GLY A 95 -2.67 -1.25 -6.12
CA GLY A 95 -2.32 -2.33 -7.05
C GLY A 95 -0.86 -2.31 -7.56
N TYR A 96 -0.63 -2.93 -8.73
CA TYR A 96 0.71 -3.22 -9.26
C TYR A 96 1.60 -1.97 -9.35
N HIS A 97 2.86 -2.15 -8.93
CA HIS A 97 3.87 -1.11 -8.84
C HIS A 97 4.18 -0.44 -10.18
N ASN A 98 3.71 0.80 -10.36
CA ASN A 98 4.18 1.68 -11.42
C ASN A 98 5.56 2.29 -11.05
N ARG A 99 6.28 2.81 -12.06
CA ARG A 99 7.62 3.42 -11.85
C ARG A 99 7.66 4.47 -10.72
N PRO A 100 6.66 5.37 -10.58
CA PRO A 100 6.66 6.38 -9.52
C PRO A 100 6.68 5.82 -8.10
N ARG A 101 5.88 4.77 -7.82
CA ARG A 101 5.82 4.14 -6.49
C ARG A 101 7.15 3.50 -6.08
N ARG A 102 7.83 2.86 -7.03
CA ARG A 102 9.18 2.35 -6.78
C ARG A 102 10.16 3.47 -6.54
N LEU A 103 10.08 4.55 -7.31
CA LEU A 103 10.99 5.68 -7.17
C LEU A 103 10.90 6.33 -5.79
N ILE A 104 9.68 6.56 -5.27
CA ILE A 104 9.53 7.11 -3.92
C ILE A 104 10.06 6.14 -2.86
N LEU A 105 9.72 4.84 -2.96
CA LEU A 105 10.20 3.85 -2.00
C LEU A 105 11.74 3.74 -1.99
N THR A 106 12.37 3.75 -3.17
CA THR A 106 13.83 3.76 -3.31
C THR A 106 14.45 5.02 -2.71
N LYS A 107 13.87 6.21 -2.94
CA LYS A 107 14.38 7.46 -2.35
C LYS A 107 14.32 7.45 -0.82
N ILE A 108 13.23 6.95 -0.24
CA ILE A 108 13.08 6.82 1.22
C ILE A 108 14.09 5.81 1.77
N TRP A 109 14.28 4.68 1.10
CA TRP A 109 15.25 3.68 1.51
C TRP A 109 16.70 4.19 1.42
N GLU A 110 17.06 4.87 0.34
CA GLU A 110 18.38 5.50 0.17
C GLU A 110 18.66 6.53 1.26
N PHE A 111 17.64 7.32 1.64
CA PHE A 111 17.75 8.25 2.76
C PHE A 111 18.09 7.51 4.07
N PHE A 112 17.29 6.53 4.48
CA PHE A 112 17.55 5.79 5.74
C PHE A 112 18.89 5.06 5.73
N LYS A 113 19.27 4.49 4.58
CA LYS A 113 20.57 3.86 4.39
C LYS A 113 21.71 4.87 4.57
N ALA A 114 21.60 6.07 4.00
CA ALA A 114 22.61 7.12 4.15
C ALA A 114 22.74 7.61 5.61
N GLN A 115 21.67 7.55 6.38
CA GLN A 115 21.68 7.86 7.82
C GLN A 115 22.24 6.73 8.69
N ASN A 116 22.62 5.57 8.11
CA ASN A 116 22.90 4.34 8.85
C ASN A 116 21.78 3.96 9.83
N SER A 117 20.53 4.32 9.52
CA SER A 117 19.36 4.00 10.33
C SER A 117 18.77 2.66 9.89
N PRO A 118 18.61 1.67 10.79
CA PRO A 118 18.05 0.37 10.46
C PRO A 118 16.51 0.40 10.39
N THR A 119 15.92 1.38 9.70
CA THR A 119 14.46 1.50 9.58
C THR A 119 13.88 0.33 8.78
N PRO A 120 12.99 -0.50 9.36
CA PRO A 120 12.37 -1.61 8.67
C PRO A 120 11.33 -1.18 7.62
N PHE A 121 11.24 -1.97 6.56
CA PHE A 121 10.27 -1.82 5.49
C PHE A 121 9.30 -3.01 5.52
N TYR A 122 8.01 -2.71 5.42
CA TYR A 122 6.94 -3.68 5.46
C TYR A 122 6.00 -3.54 4.27
N HIS A 123 5.31 -4.63 3.96
CA HIS A 123 4.20 -4.65 3.02
C HIS A 123 3.04 -5.43 3.60
N TRP A 124 1.85 -4.84 3.51
CA TRP A 124 0.61 -5.51 3.84
C TRP A 124 -0.30 -5.50 2.61
N GLY A 125 -0.65 -6.70 2.16
CA GLY A 125 -1.57 -6.96 1.07
C GLY A 125 -2.42 -8.19 1.36
N ASP A 126 -3.18 -8.61 0.35
CA ASP A 126 -4.03 -9.81 0.46
C ASP A 126 -3.19 -11.07 0.72
N MET A 127 -3.73 -12.00 1.52
CA MET A 127 -3.17 -13.35 1.65
C MET A 127 -3.71 -14.20 0.50
N ASP A 128 -3.16 -13.91 -0.68
CA ASP A 128 -3.60 -14.39 -1.97
C ASP A 128 -2.45 -14.28 -3.01
N LEU A 129 -2.62 -14.88 -4.19
CA LEU A 129 -1.63 -14.89 -5.27
C LEU A 129 -1.22 -13.47 -5.72
N GLY A 130 -2.17 -12.52 -5.75
CA GLY A 130 -1.93 -11.12 -6.12
C GLY A 130 -1.07 -10.40 -5.09
N GLY A 131 -1.48 -10.44 -3.83
CA GLY A 131 -0.74 -9.82 -2.72
C GLY A 131 0.68 -10.37 -2.59
N PHE A 132 0.86 -11.69 -2.74
CA PHE A 132 2.20 -12.31 -2.73
C PHE A 132 3.07 -11.84 -3.88
N ARG A 133 2.51 -11.72 -5.10
CA ARG A 133 3.24 -11.21 -6.27
C ARG A 133 3.63 -9.75 -6.11
N ILE A 134 2.77 -8.94 -5.50
CA ILE A 134 3.03 -7.52 -5.22
C ILE A 134 4.18 -7.38 -4.23
N TRP A 135 4.15 -8.13 -3.13
CA TRP A 135 5.24 -8.21 -2.17
C TRP A 135 6.56 -8.65 -2.82
N ASN A 136 6.55 -9.75 -3.57
CA ASN A 136 7.77 -10.24 -4.20
C ASN A 136 8.32 -9.23 -5.23
N HIS A 137 7.43 -8.61 -6.00
CA HIS A 137 7.81 -7.59 -6.97
C HIS A 137 8.43 -6.35 -6.31
N LEU A 138 7.96 -5.94 -5.12
CA LEU A 138 8.62 -4.89 -4.32
C LEU A 138 10.06 -5.26 -4.05
N CYS A 139 10.29 -6.43 -3.45
CA CYS A 139 11.62 -6.91 -3.10
C CYS A 139 12.53 -6.98 -4.33
N GLN A 140 12.08 -7.66 -5.40
CA GLN A 140 12.91 -7.92 -6.58
C GLN A 140 13.22 -6.65 -7.39
N LYS A 141 12.29 -5.70 -7.49
CA LYS A 141 12.50 -4.49 -8.32
C LYS A 141 13.21 -3.37 -7.60
N THR A 142 13.19 -3.35 -6.28
CA THR A 142 13.84 -2.29 -5.48
C THR A 142 15.14 -2.76 -4.84
N GLY A 143 15.33 -4.07 -4.64
CA GLY A 143 16.43 -4.63 -3.86
C GLY A 143 16.28 -4.40 -2.35
N ILE A 144 15.15 -3.84 -1.92
CA ILE A 144 14.86 -3.58 -0.50
C ILE A 144 14.36 -4.87 0.13
N SER A 145 14.85 -5.20 1.33
CA SER A 145 14.32 -6.29 2.15
C SER A 145 13.00 -5.84 2.79
N VAL A 146 11.89 -5.97 2.05
CA VAL A 146 10.55 -5.66 2.54
C VAL A 146 9.97 -6.89 3.22
N LYS A 147 9.54 -6.78 4.47
CA LYS A 147 8.94 -7.88 5.23
C LYS A 147 7.42 -7.93 5.03
N PRO A 148 6.81 -9.12 4.88
CA PRO A 148 5.35 -9.21 4.95
C PRO A 148 4.86 -8.79 6.34
N LEU A 149 3.79 -8.01 6.39
CA LEU A 149 3.13 -7.55 7.61
C LEU A 149 1.69 -8.05 7.59
N MET A 150 1.26 -8.75 8.66
CA MET A 150 -0.07 -9.37 8.74
C MET A 150 -0.35 -10.35 7.59
N MET A 151 0.71 -10.97 7.10
CA MET A 151 0.70 -11.98 6.03
C MET A 151 1.48 -13.19 6.54
N ASP A 152 1.05 -13.70 7.70
CA ASP A 152 1.66 -14.78 8.45
C ASP A 152 0.59 -15.79 8.92
N GLU A 153 1.06 -16.94 9.43
CA GLU A 153 0.20 -18.05 9.84
C GLU A 153 -0.77 -17.65 10.97
N GLU A 154 -0.31 -16.84 11.93
CA GLU A 154 -1.10 -16.39 13.07
C GLU A 154 -2.27 -15.52 12.61
N THR A 155 -1.96 -14.49 11.81
CA THR A 155 -2.96 -13.60 11.22
C THR A 155 -3.94 -14.39 10.36
N TYR A 156 -3.45 -15.32 9.55
CA TYR A 156 -4.27 -16.16 8.69
C TYR A 156 -5.28 -16.99 9.50
N LEU A 157 -4.81 -17.73 10.51
CA LEU A 157 -5.66 -18.57 11.35
C LEU A 157 -6.69 -17.74 12.13
N GLY A 158 -6.31 -16.55 12.61
CA GLY A 158 -7.23 -15.64 13.30
C GLY A 158 -8.38 -15.12 12.43
N HIS A 159 -8.21 -15.11 11.10
CA HIS A 159 -9.16 -14.49 10.17
C HIS A 159 -9.74 -15.45 9.13
N ILE A 160 -9.32 -16.72 9.12
CA ILE A 160 -9.73 -17.71 8.11
C ILE A 160 -11.24 -17.89 7.97
N SER A 161 -11.99 -17.70 9.06
CA SER A 161 -13.47 -17.77 9.06
C SER A 161 -14.14 -16.72 8.18
N ARG A 162 -13.42 -15.66 7.80
CA ARG A 162 -13.87 -14.57 6.92
C ARG A 162 -13.32 -14.68 5.49
N GLY A 163 -12.55 -15.72 5.21
CA GLY A 163 -11.92 -15.91 3.91
C GLY A 163 -12.86 -16.51 2.86
N GLN A 164 -12.33 -16.70 1.66
CA GLN A 164 -13.03 -17.24 0.50
C GLN A 164 -12.37 -18.55 0.04
N ILE A 165 -13.19 -19.52 -0.39
CA ILE A 165 -12.72 -20.80 -0.94
C ILE A 165 -11.99 -20.57 -2.27
N MET A 166 -10.84 -21.22 -2.42
CA MET A 166 -10.05 -21.26 -3.64
C MET A 166 -10.45 -22.47 -4.50
N ASP A 167 -10.51 -22.29 -5.82
CA ASP A 167 -10.69 -23.41 -6.75
C ASP A 167 -9.38 -24.17 -7.01
N ASP A 168 -9.48 -25.38 -7.59
CA ASP A 168 -8.32 -26.24 -7.89
C ASP A 168 -7.28 -25.55 -8.78
N GLY A 169 -7.74 -24.72 -9.72
CA GLY A 169 -6.86 -23.96 -10.61
C GLY A 169 -6.06 -22.89 -9.88
N TYR A 170 -6.68 -22.25 -8.89
CA TYR A 170 -6.03 -21.29 -8.00
C TYR A 170 -5.03 -21.98 -7.08
N LEU A 171 -5.42 -23.10 -6.45
CA LEU A 171 -4.53 -23.90 -5.59
C LEU A 171 -3.27 -24.32 -6.32
N LYS A 172 -3.40 -24.75 -7.59
CA LYS A 172 -2.24 -25.10 -8.42
C LYS A 172 -1.29 -23.91 -8.60
N LYS A 173 -1.81 -22.74 -8.98
CA LYS A 173 -1.00 -21.50 -9.15
C LYS A 173 -0.35 -21.03 -7.85
N LEU A 174 -1.01 -21.25 -6.72
CA LEU A 174 -0.48 -20.91 -5.41
C LEU A 174 0.65 -21.87 -5.02
N ALA A 175 0.51 -23.17 -5.31
CA ALA A 175 1.55 -24.16 -5.08
C ALA A 175 2.82 -23.89 -5.90
N GLU A 176 2.69 -23.40 -7.14
CA GLU A 176 3.82 -22.98 -7.98
C GLU A 176 4.71 -21.91 -7.29
N LEU A 177 4.18 -21.10 -6.36
CA LEU A 177 5.00 -20.12 -5.63
C LEU A 177 6.01 -20.77 -4.68
N LEU A 178 5.75 -21.98 -4.19
CA LEU A 178 6.64 -22.72 -3.28
C LEU A 178 7.94 -23.14 -3.99
N GLU A 179 7.89 -23.34 -5.30
CA GLU A 179 9.07 -23.69 -6.12
C GLU A 179 10.03 -22.52 -6.27
N ASN A 180 9.57 -21.29 -5.99
CA ASN A 180 10.37 -20.08 -6.15
C ASN A 180 10.90 -19.59 -4.79
N PRO A 181 12.24 -19.62 -4.56
CA PRO A 181 12.85 -19.22 -3.30
C PRO A 181 12.60 -17.76 -2.90
N SER A 182 12.26 -16.89 -3.86
CA SER A 182 11.95 -15.49 -3.54
C SER A 182 10.70 -15.32 -2.67
N TYR A 183 9.81 -16.32 -2.65
CA TYR A 183 8.65 -16.38 -1.76
C TYR A 183 8.95 -17.02 -0.40
N GLY A 184 10.21 -17.35 -0.08
CA GLY A 184 10.61 -18.03 1.15
C GLY A 184 9.97 -17.48 2.44
N PRO A 185 9.94 -16.16 2.68
CA PRO A 185 9.28 -15.57 3.83
C PRO A 185 7.78 -15.87 3.96
N LEU A 186 7.10 -16.19 2.85
CA LEU A 186 5.67 -16.51 2.78
C LEU A 186 5.39 -18.01 2.67
N HIS A 187 6.41 -18.87 2.50
CA HIS A 187 6.21 -20.30 2.24
C HIS A 187 5.36 -20.99 3.31
N ARG A 188 5.57 -20.66 4.59
CA ARG A 188 4.77 -21.25 5.69
C ARG A 188 3.29 -20.90 5.57
N LEU A 189 2.97 -19.63 5.33
CA LEU A 189 1.61 -19.18 5.07
C LEU A 189 1.03 -19.86 3.82
N ILE A 190 1.79 -19.95 2.73
CA ILE A 190 1.35 -20.58 1.48
C ILE A 190 1.00 -22.07 1.72
N TYR A 191 1.82 -22.81 2.47
CA TYR A 191 1.50 -24.20 2.83
C TYR A 191 0.19 -24.30 3.61
N LEU A 192 0.00 -23.44 4.61
CA LEU A 192 -1.22 -23.42 5.41
C LEU A 192 -2.46 -23.07 4.58
N MET A 193 -2.34 -22.12 3.65
CA MET A 193 -3.40 -21.76 2.72
C MET A 193 -3.77 -22.91 1.77
N LEU A 194 -2.78 -23.67 1.29
CA LEU A 194 -3.02 -24.85 0.46
C LEU A 194 -3.73 -25.96 1.25
N GLU A 195 -3.37 -26.15 2.53
CA GLU A 195 -4.02 -27.12 3.42
C GLU A 195 -5.49 -26.76 3.66
N LYS A 196 -5.79 -25.47 3.91
CA LYS A 196 -7.15 -25.03 4.26
C LYS A 196 -8.01 -24.68 3.05
N GLY A 197 -7.42 -24.38 1.90
CA GLY A 197 -8.13 -24.01 0.69
C GLY A 197 -8.78 -22.62 0.74
N ILE A 198 -8.36 -21.73 1.64
CA ILE A 198 -8.96 -20.42 1.86
C ILE A 198 -7.97 -19.29 1.57
N LYS A 199 -8.39 -18.27 0.80
CA LYS A 199 -7.69 -16.98 0.67
C LYS A 199 -8.35 -15.91 1.55
N ILE A 200 -7.60 -14.88 1.93
CA ILE A 200 -8.09 -13.81 2.81
C ILE A 200 -7.78 -12.45 2.19
N GLU A 201 -8.82 -11.63 2.04
CA GLU A 201 -8.71 -10.23 1.59
C GLU A 201 -8.29 -9.33 2.77
N GLN A 202 -7.48 -8.33 2.46
CA GLN A 202 -6.86 -7.41 3.41
C GLN A 202 -7.90 -6.72 4.32
N GLU A 203 -9.03 -6.30 3.75
CA GLU A 203 -10.12 -5.60 4.44
C GLU A 203 -10.77 -6.43 5.55
N THR A 204 -10.57 -7.75 5.55
CA THR A 204 -11.16 -8.66 6.54
C THR A 204 -10.29 -8.83 7.80
N VAL A 205 -9.02 -8.40 7.73
CA VAL A 205 -8.04 -8.47 8.81
C VAL A 205 -8.20 -7.27 9.74
N ASN A 206 -8.47 -7.53 11.02
CA ASN A 206 -8.63 -6.47 12.00
C ASN A 206 -7.28 -6.15 12.68
N ILE A 207 -6.80 -4.93 12.48
CA ILE A 207 -5.50 -4.45 12.97
C ILE A 207 -5.43 -4.40 14.51
N TYR A 208 -6.56 -4.17 15.20
CA TYR A 208 -6.61 -4.02 16.66
C TYR A 208 -6.10 -5.25 17.44
N ASN A 209 -6.27 -6.45 16.89
CA ASN A 209 -5.83 -7.68 17.54
C ASN A 209 -4.34 -7.99 17.32
N ASN A 210 -3.73 -7.44 16.26
CA ASN A 210 -2.37 -7.79 15.83
C ASN A 210 -1.29 -6.82 16.35
N ILE A 211 -1.62 -5.55 16.59
CA ILE A 211 -0.64 -4.55 17.09
C ILE A 211 -0.25 -4.81 18.55
N ASN A 212 -1.12 -5.41 19.36
CA ASN A 212 -0.83 -5.71 20.78
C ASN A 212 0.15 -6.87 20.98
N ILE A 213 0.55 -7.58 19.91
CA ILE A 213 1.48 -8.71 19.96
C ILE A 213 2.92 -8.26 19.61
N GLN A 214 3.09 -7.05 19.06
CA GLN A 214 4.38 -6.49 18.64
C GLN A 214 4.90 -5.34 19.54
N LYS A 215 4.24 -5.07 20.67
CA LYS A 215 4.78 -4.22 21.77
C LYS A 215 5.39 -5.10 22.85
#